data_AF-A0A377DLY2-F1
#
_entry.id   AF-A0A377DLY2-F1
#
_cell.length_a   1.000
_cell.length_b   1.000
_cell.length_c   1.000
_cell.angle_alpha   90.00
_cell.angle_beta   90.00
_cell.angle_gamma   90.00
#
_symmetry.space_group_name_H-M   'P 1'
#
loop_
_entity.id
_entity.type
_entity.pdbx_description
1 polymer ?
#
loop_
_entity_poly.entity_id
_entity_poly.type
_entity_poly.pdbx_seq_one_letter_code
_entity_poly.pdbx_strand_id
1 'polypeptide(L)'
;MKTKVAAIYGKRDVRLRVFELPEITDNELLVSVISDSVCLSTWKAALLGSEHKRVPDDLENHPVITGHECAGVIVEVGKNLTGKYKKGQRFVLQPAMGLPSGYSAGYSYEYFGGNATYMIIPEIAINLGCVLPYHGSYFAAASLAEPMCCIIGAYHANYHTTQYVYEHRMGVKPGGNIALLACAGPMGIGAIDYAINGGIQPSRVVVVDIDDKRLAQVQKLLPVETGGQ
;
A
#
# COMPACT_ATOMS: atom_id res chain seq x y z
N MET A 1 19.17 -17.30 -2.12
CA MET A 1 19.45 -15.87 -1.91
C MET A 1 19.17 -15.53 -0.45
N LYS A 2 20.19 -15.12 0.31
CA LYS A 2 20.03 -14.81 1.73
C LYS A 2 19.15 -13.59 1.92
N THR A 3 18.11 -13.71 2.74
CA THR A 3 17.21 -12.60 3.09
C THR A 3 17.07 -12.44 4.60
N LYS A 4 16.84 -11.21 5.05
CA LYS A 4 16.46 -10.87 6.42
C LYS A 4 15.07 -10.23 6.39
N VAL A 5 14.16 -10.73 7.22
CA VAL A 5 12.74 -10.32 7.18
C VAL A 5 12.16 -10.13 8.58
N ALA A 6 11.10 -9.33 8.70
CA ALA A 6 10.24 -9.26 9.88
C ALA A 6 8.93 -10.01 9.64
N ALA A 7 8.70 -11.06 10.43
CA ALA A 7 7.58 -11.96 10.22
C ALA A 7 6.76 -12.22 11.46
N ILE A 8 5.47 -12.47 11.27
CA ILE A 8 4.52 -12.80 12.33
C ILE A 8 4.58 -14.31 12.59
N TYR A 9 4.88 -14.68 13.84
CA TYR A 9 4.87 -16.06 14.34
C TYR A 9 3.62 -16.36 15.19
N GLY A 10 2.87 -15.32 15.54
CA GLY A 10 1.66 -15.41 16.35
C GLY A 10 1.19 -14.05 16.81
N LYS A 11 0.22 -14.03 17.73
CA LYS A 11 -0.32 -12.79 18.31
C LYS A 11 0.77 -12.03 19.05
N ARG A 12 0.97 -10.77 18.65
CA ARG A 12 2.00 -9.87 19.20
C ARG A 12 3.42 -10.44 19.15
N ASP A 13 3.67 -11.37 18.24
CA ASP A 13 4.94 -12.05 18.08
C ASP A 13 5.49 -11.81 16.67
N VAL A 14 6.31 -10.76 16.55
CA VAL A 14 7.03 -10.42 15.32
C VAL A 14 8.50 -10.62 15.56
N ARG A 15 9.14 -11.46 14.74
CA ARG A 15 10.55 -11.81 14.88
C ARG A 15 11.32 -11.47 13.61
N LEU A 16 12.58 -11.10 13.80
CA LEU A 16 13.54 -11.05 12.70
C LEU A 16 14.04 -12.46 12.44
N ARG A 17 14.03 -12.89 11.19
CA ARG A 17 14.66 -14.14 10.76
C ARG A 17 15.53 -13.93 9.54
N VAL A 18 16.55 -14.77 9.41
CA VAL A 18 17.50 -14.76 8.30
C VAL A 18 17.59 -16.16 7.74
N PHE A 19 17.36 -16.31 6.43
CA PHE A 19 17.31 -17.61 5.76
C PHE A 19 17.63 -17.48 4.26
N GLU A 20 17.83 -18.60 3.59
CA GLU A 20 17.93 -18.64 2.12
C GLU A 20 16.53 -18.74 1.52
N LEU A 21 16.16 -17.78 0.66
CA LEU A 21 14.95 -17.90 -0.16
C LEU A 21 15.06 -19.11 -1.09
N PRO A 22 13.93 -19.81 -1.37
CA PRO A 22 13.89 -20.80 -2.42
C PRO A 22 14.20 -20.16 -3.78
N GLU A 23 14.57 -20.99 -4.76
CA GLU A 23 14.70 -20.54 -6.14
C GLU A 23 13.34 -20.10 -6.68
N ILE A 24 13.33 -19.04 -7.50
CA ILE A 24 12.10 -18.60 -8.16
C ILE A 24 11.69 -19.60 -9.24
N THR A 25 10.39 -19.73 -9.44
CA THR A 25 9.87 -20.45 -10.61
C THR A 25 9.96 -19.59 -11.88
N ASP A 26 9.64 -20.23 -13.01
CA ASP A 26 9.57 -19.59 -14.32
C ASP A 26 8.55 -18.42 -14.43
N ASN A 27 7.64 -18.32 -13.47
CA ASN A 27 6.53 -17.35 -13.43
C ASN A 27 6.62 -16.38 -12.25
N GLU A 28 7.78 -16.31 -11.59
CA GLU A 28 7.97 -15.47 -10.40
C GLU A 28 9.07 -14.41 -10.61
N LEU A 29 9.12 -13.45 -9.71
CA LEU A 29 10.18 -12.44 -9.66
C LEU A 29 10.89 -12.51 -8.31
N LEU A 30 12.23 -12.52 -8.33
CA LEU A 30 13.02 -12.21 -7.16
C LEU A 30 13.27 -10.71 -7.14
N VAL A 31 12.97 -10.05 -6.03
CA VAL A 31 13.16 -8.61 -5.89
C VAL A 31 13.93 -8.26 -4.63
N SER A 32 14.69 -7.17 -4.70
CA SER A 32 15.29 -6.50 -3.55
C SER A 32 14.38 -5.36 -3.15
N VAL A 33 13.99 -5.32 -1.89
CA VAL A 33 13.16 -4.24 -1.35
C VAL A 33 14.08 -3.14 -0.83
N ILE A 34 13.82 -1.90 -1.25
CA ILE A 34 14.62 -0.73 -0.86
C ILE A 34 13.85 0.14 0.13
N SER A 35 12.53 0.19 -0.01
CA SER A 35 11.64 0.94 0.87
C SER A 35 10.36 0.15 1.09
N ASP A 36 9.85 0.19 2.32
CA ASP A 36 8.50 -0.23 2.72
C ASP A 36 8.03 0.78 3.76
N SER A 37 6.88 1.41 3.53
CA SER A 37 6.23 2.22 4.57
C SER A 37 5.38 1.36 5.48
N VAL A 38 5.12 1.86 6.70
CA VAL A 38 4.43 1.09 7.73
C VAL A 38 2.98 1.52 7.83
N CYS A 39 2.09 0.61 7.46
CA CYS A 39 0.66 0.80 7.60
C CYS A 39 0.12 0.33 8.96
N LEU A 40 -0.96 0.96 9.43
CA LEU A 40 -1.70 0.52 10.62
C LEU A 40 -2.24 -0.91 10.48
N SER A 41 -2.52 -1.36 9.26
CA SER A 41 -2.94 -2.74 8.98
C SER A 41 -1.87 -3.77 9.35
N THR A 42 -0.58 -3.46 9.20
CA THR A 42 0.52 -4.32 9.68
C THR A 42 0.45 -4.51 11.20
N TRP A 43 0.15 -3.43 11.94
CA TRP A 43 -0.08 -3.52 13.39
C TRP A 43 -1.28 -4.41 13.74
N LYS A 44 -2.41 -4.27 13.02
CA LYS A 44 -3.59 -5.12 13.24
C LYS A 44 -3.30 -6.60 12.98
N ALA A 45 -2.55 -6.90 11.93
CA ALA A 45 -2.14 -8.26 11.60
C ALA A 45 -1.22 -8.84 12.69
N ALA A 46 -0.20 -8.08 13.12
CA ALA A 46 0.68 -8.50 14.20
C ALA A 46 -0.06 -8.69 15.53
N LEU A 47 -1.05 -7.85 15.84
CA LEU A 47 -1.84 -7.95 17.06
C LEU A 47 -2.67 -9.25 17.12
N LEU A 48 -3.26 -9.64 15.99
CA LEU A 48 -4.25 -10.72 15.90
C LEU A 48 -3.64 -12.06 15.47
N GLY A 49 -2.47 -12.08 14.83
CA GLY A 49 -1.91 -13.30 14.22
C GLY A 49 -2.95 -13.96 13.32
N SER A 50 -3.11 -15.28 13.44
CA SER A 50 -4.09 -16.08 12.68
C SER A 50 -5.56 -15.66 12.87
N GLU A 51 -5.91 -14.88 13.90
CA GLU A 51 -7.27 -14.33 14.02
C GLU A 51 -7.54 -13.17 13.05
N HIS A 52 -6.51 -12.65 12.39
CA HIS A 52 -6.70 -11.69 11.32
C HIS A 52 -7.12 -12.42 10.04
N LYS A 53 -8.22 -11.98 9.41
CA LYS A 53 -8.81 -12.63 8.20
C LYS A 53 -7.85 -12.91 7.03
N ARG A 54 -6.69 -12.22 6.98
CA ARG A 54 -5.70 -12.33 5.90
C ARG A 54 -4.43 -13.09 6.30
N VAL A 55 -4.29 -13.43 7.58
CA VAL A 55 -3.13 -14.14 8.10
C VAL A 55 -3.51 -15.63 8.21
N PRO A 56 -2.75 -16.55 7.59
CA PRO A 56 -3.02 -17.99 7.66
C PRO A 56 -2.84 -18.55 9.06
N ASP A 57 -3.40 -19.74 9.31
CA ASP A 57 -3.38 -20.37 10.63
C ASP A 57 -2.00 -20.93 11.01
N ASP A 58 -1.23 -21.42 10.05
CA ASP A 58 0.03 -22.14 10.27
C ASP A 58 1.26 -21.22 10.38
N LEU A 59 1.26 -20.34 11.38
CA LEU A 59 2.37 -19.40 11.62
C LEU A 59 3.61 -20.02 12.26
N GLU A 60 3.48 -21.24 12.81
CA GLU A 60 4.61 -21.95 13.40
C GLU A 60 5.55 -22.49 12.30
N ASN A 61 4.97 -23.10 11.27
CA ASN A 61 5.74 -23.68 10.16
C ASN A 61 5.91 -22.70 9.00
N HIS A 62 4.91 -21.86 8.73
CA HIS A 62 4.89 -20.90 7.62
C HIS A 62 4.59 -19.48 8.11
N PRO A 63 5.48 -18.86 8.91
CA PRO A 63 5.22 -17.53 9.42
C PRO A 63 5.16 -16.54 8.26
N VAL A 64 4.30 -15.54 8.33
CA VAL A 64 4.09 -14.60 7.21
C VAL A 64 5.02 -13.39 7.30
N ILE A 65 5.57 -12.95 6.17
CA ILE A 65 6.33 -11.70 6.09
C ILE A 65 5.35 -10.53 6.08
N THR A 66 5.67 -9.49 6.85
CA THR A 66 4.86 -8.25 6.90
C THR A 66 5.28 -7.22 5.85
N GLY A 67 4.48 -6.17 5.66
CA GLY A 67 4.83 -5.04 4.79
C GLY A 67 4.24 -5.17 3.38
N HIS A 68 3.57 -4.13 2.90
CA HIS A 68 2.82 -4.14 1.65
C HIS A 68 2.86 -2.81 0.91
N GLU A 69 3.57 -1.82 1.44
CA GLU A 69 3.70 -0.49 0.87
C GLU A 69 5.14 -0.34 0.36
N CYS A 70 5.58 -1.26 -0.52
CA CYS A 70 6.99 -1.44 -0.84
C CYS A 70 7.38 -1.16 -2.29
N ALA A 71 8.64 -0.79 -2.45
CA ALA A 71 9.27 -0.52 -3.73
C ALA A 71 10.74 -0.98 -3.72
N GLY A 72 11.27 -1.28 -4.90
CA GLY A 72 12.61 -1.84 -4.99
C GLY A 72 13.06 -2.15 -6.42
N VAL A 73 13.94 -3.13 -6.55
CA VAL A 73 14.57 -3.50 -7.82
C VAL A 73 14.38 -4.99 -8.09
N ILE A 74 14.03 -5.34 -9.33
CA ILE A 74 13.94 -6.72 -9.80
C ILE A 74 15.35 -7.30 -9.95
N VAL A 75 15.64 -8.38 -9.24
CA VAL A 75 16.97 -9.03 -9.22
C VAL A 75 17.03 -10.23 -10.18
N GLU A 76 15.92 -10.96 -10.29
CA GLU A 76 15.78 -12.11 -11.17
C GLU A 76 14.37 -12.18 -11.73
N VAL A 77 14.25 -12.68 -12.95
CA VAL A 77 13.00 -12.74 -13.71
C VAL A 77 12.82 -14.17 -14.18
N GLY A 78 11.71 -14.81 -13.79
CA GLY A 78 11.33 -16.12 -14.31
C GLY A 78 11.25 -16.10 -15.84
N LYS A 79 11.61 -17.20 -16.50
CA LYS A 79 11.81 -17.23 -17.96
C LYS A 79 10.59 -16.76 -18.76
N ASN A 80 9.38 -17.05 -18.27
CA ASN A 80 8.12 -16.72 -18.94
C ASN A 80 7.75 -15.23 -18.79
N LEU A 81 8.46 -14.48 -17.94
CA LEU A 81 8.18 -13.09 -17.63
C LEU A 81 9.12 -12.09 -18.32
N THR A 82 10.14 -12.59 -19.03
CA THR A 82 11.21 -11.80 -19.67
C THR A 82 10.72 -10.82 -20.74
N GLY A 83 9.54 -11.06 -21.33
CA GLY A 83 8.90 -10.13 -22.26
C GLY A 83 8.29 -8.90 -21.57
N LYS A 84 7.97 -8.97 -20.27
CA LYS A 84 7.30 -7.91 -19.50
C LYS A 84 8.24 -7.23 -18.50
N TYR A 85 9.16 -7.97 -17.90
CA TYR A 85 10.06 -7.45 -16.85
C TYR A 85 11.52 -7.70 -17.19
N LYS A 86 12.40 -6.85 -16.64
CA LYS A 86 13.85 -6.96 -16.80
C LYS A 86 14.57 -6.88 -15.47
N LYS A 87 15.67 -7.62 -15.33
CA LYS A 87 16.61 -7.45 -14.21
C LYS A 87 17.09 -5.99 -14.16
N GLY A 88 17.17 -5.43 -12.95
CA GLY A 88 17.55 -4.04 -12.70
C GLY A 88 16.40 -3.04 -12.84
N GLN A 89 15.23 -3.46 -13.34
CA GLN A 89 14.05 -2.62 -13.39
C GLN A 89 13.56 -2.32 -11.97
N ARG A 90 13.20 -1.04 -11.74
CA ARG A 90 12.60 -0.63 -10.48
C ARG A 90 11.10 -0.89 -10.52
N PHE A 91 10.56 -1.29 -9.39
CA PHE A 91 9.14 -1.57 -9.24
C PHE A 91 8.58 -0.87 -8.00
N VAL A 92 7.27 -0.68 -8.03
CA VAL A 92 6.45 -0.41 -6.85
C VAL A 92 5.35 -1.47 -6.79
N LEU A 93 5.03 -1.91 -5.57
CA LEU A 93 4.02 -2.93 -5.34
C LEU A 93 2.65 -2.29 -5.13
N GLN A 94 1.64 -2.80 -5.84
CA GLN A 94 0.23 -2.58 -5.52
C GLN A 94 -0.35 -3.87 -4.93
N PRO A 95 -0.51 -3.99 -3.59
CA PRO A 95 -0.77 -5.25 -2.90
C PRO A 95 -2.23 -5.71 -2.92
N ALA A 96 -3.15 -4.89 -3.44
CA ALA A 96 -4.57 -5.19 -3.47
C ALA A 96 -4.88 -6.25 -4.56
N MET A 97 -4.94 -7.52 -4.14
CA MET A 97 -5.12 -8.66 -5.07
C MET A 97 -6.57 -9.09 -5.27
N GLY A 98 -7.52 -8.67 -4.43
CA GLY A 98 -8.95 -8.97 -4.61
C GLY A 98 -9.33 -10.47 -4.57
N LEU A 99 -8.48 -11.33 -3.98
CA LEU A 99 -8.71 -12.77 -3.94
C LEU A 99 -9.91 -13.15 -3.05
N PRO A 100 -10.67 -14.21 -3.37
CA PRO A 100 -11.74 -14.72 -2.51
C PRO A 100 -11.27 -15.09 -1.10
N SER A 101 -10.03 -15.56 -0.95
CA SER A 101 -9.40 -15.85 0.35
C SER A 101 -9.08 -14.59 1.17
N GLY A 102 -9.11 -13.41 0.54
CA GLY A 102 -8.64 -12.16 1.12
C GLY A 102 -7.12 -12.02 1.20
N TYR A 103 -6.37 -12.98 0.65
CA TYR A 103 -4.91 -12.98 0.71
C TYR A 103 -4.29 -11.80 -0.03
N SER A 104 -3.19 -11.29 0.51
CA SER A 104 -2.47 -10.14 -0.03
C SER A 104 -1.02 -10.11 0.46
N ALA A 105 -0.17 -9.39 -0.27
CA ALA A 105 1.22 -9.15 0.12
C ALA A 105 1.31 -8.60 1.55
N GLY A 106 2.31 -9.03 2.32
CA GLY A 106 2.54 -8.47 3.66
C GLY A 106 1.60 -8.98 4.76
N TYR A 107 0.76 -9.98 4.47
CA TYR A 107 -0.13 -10.60 5.45
C TYR A 107 -0.22 -12.11 5.32
N SER A 108 -0.08 -12.63 4.10
CA SER A 108 -0.59 -13.97 3.78
C SER A 108 0.46 -14.97 3.35
N TYR A 109 1.70 -14.53 3.13
CA TYR A 109 2.70 -15.30 2.42
C TYR A 109 4.01 -15.36 3.19
N GLU A 110 4.65 -16.53 3.13
CA GLU A 110 5.94 -16.77 3.79
C GLU A 110 7.09 -16.03 3.11
N TYR A 111 7.02 -15.79 1.79
CA TYR A 111 8.12 -15.19 1.01
C TYR A 111 7.74 -13.88 0.31
N PHE A 112 6.53 -13.35 0.55
CA PHE A 112 5.99 -12.18 -0.15
C PHE A 112 5.47 -11.11 0.81
N GLY A 113 6.36 -10.17 1.16
CA GLY A 113 6.08 -8.98 1.96
C GLY A 113 7.28 -8.02 2.01
N GLY A 114 7.00 -6.73 2.20
CA GLY A 114 7.92 -5.60 2.08
C GLY A 114 8.92 -5.43 3.23
N ASN A 115 8.64 -5.95 4.43
CA ASN A 115 9.59 -5.96 5.54
C ASN A 115 10.64 -7.08 5.36
N ALA A 116 11.36 -7.03 4.25
CA ALA A 116 12.35 -8.01 3.82
C ALA A 116 13.48 -7.32 3.06
N THR A 117 14.69 -7.89 3.06
CA THR A 117 15.77 -7.41 2.15
C THR A 117 15.56 -7.91 0.72
N TYR A 118 15.04 -9.13 0.60
CA TYR A 118 14.62 -9.76 -0.65
C TYR A 118 13.30 -10.52 -0.43
N MET A 119 12.44 -10.51 -1.43
CA MET A 119 11.19 -11.28 -1.44
C MET A 119 10.94 -11.89 -2.81
N ILE A 120 10.06 -12.88 -2.88
CA ILE A 120 9.58 -13.48 -4.12
C ILE A 120 8.18 -12.94 -4.38
N ILE A 121 7.96 -12.35 -5.54
CA ILE A 121 6.62 -11.95 -5.97
C ILE A 121 6.00 -13.14 -6.71
N PRO A 122 4.90 -13.71 -6.20
CA PRO A 122 4.30 -14.91 -6.76
C PRO A 122 3.58 -14.61 -8.07
N GLU A 123 3.46 -15.64 -8.94
CA GLU A 123 2.77 -15.57 -10.23
C GLU A 123 1.39 -14.91 -10.13
N ILE A 124 0.62 -15.26 -9.09
CA ILE A 124 -0.73 -14.72 -8.88
C ILE A 124 -0.76 -13.19 -8.75
N ALA A 125 0.21 -12.59 -8.05
CA ALA A 125 0.30 -11.14 -7.91
C ALA A 125 0.76 -10.49 -9.23
N ILE A 126 1.64 -11.16 -9.96
CA ILE A 126 2.15 -10.69 -11.26
C ILE A 126 1.03 -10.67 -12.31
N ASN A 127 0.22 -11.72 -12.35
CA ASN A 127 -0.92 -11.86 -13.26
C ASN A 127 -2.02 -10.83 -12.97
N LEU A 128 -2.20 -10.45 -11.70
CA LEU A 128 -3.11 -9.38 -11.28
C LEU A 128 -2.55 -7.97 -11.52
N GLY A 129 -1.33 -7.84 -12.04
CA GLY A 129 -0.73 -6.54 -12.33
C GLY A 129 -0.23 -5.78 -11.10
N CYS A 130 0.03 -6.48 -9.99
CA CYS A 130 0.51 -5.87 -8.75
C CYS A 130 1.93 -5.28 -8.83
N VAL A 131 2.70 -5.61 -9.88
CA VAL A 131 4.08 -5.12 -10.06
C VAL A 131 4.07 -4.00 -11.09
N LEU A 132 4.13 -2.76 -10.59
CA LEU A 132 4.08 -1.57 -11.43
C LEU A 132 5.49 -1.04 -11.71
N PRO A 133 5.78 -0.57 -12.94
CA PRO A 133 7.07 0.03 -13.24
C PRO A 133 7.25 1.33 -12.47
N TYR A 134 8.43 1.52 -11.88
CA TYR A 134 8.81 2.78 -11.25
C TYR A 134 9.98 3.41 -12.00
N HIS A 135 9.85 4.68 -12.41
CA HIS A 135 10.87 5.39 -13.18
C HIS A 135 11.62 6.45 -12.37
N GLY A 136 11.15 6.78 -11.17
CA GLY A 136 11.83 7.71 -10.28
C GLY A 136 13.03 7.09 -9.56
N SER A 137 13.73 7.91 -8.76
CA SER A 137 14.91 7.53 -8.00
C SER A 137 14.69 7.48 -6.48
N TYR A 138 13.60 8.04 -5.98
CA TYR A 138 13.33 8.14 -4.55
C TYR A 138 12.29 7.10 -4.09
N PHE A 139 12.78 5.95 -3.65
CA PHE A 139 11.96 4.79 -3.30
C PHE A 139 10.96 5.04 -2.16
N ALA A 140 11.23 5.96 -1.24
CA ALA A 140 10.26 6.29 -0.19
C ALA A 140 8.98 6.92 -0.77
N ALA A 141 9.07 7.75 -1.81
CA ALA A 141 7.89 8.22 -2.51
C ALA A 141 7.20 7.11 -3.32
N ALA A 142 7.96 6.15 -3.84
CA ALA A 142 7.38 4.99 -4.52
C ALA A 142 6.56 4.13 -3.55
N SER A 143 7.07 3.85 -2.34
CA SER A 143 6.33 3.13 -1.29
C SER A 143 4.96 3.75 -0.98
N LEU A 144 4.81 5.06 -1.11
CA LEU A 144 3.54 5.76 -0.91
C LEU A 144 2.50 5.52 -2.02
N ALA A 145 2.82 4.79 -3.09
CA ALA A 145 1.86 4.51 -4.15
C ALA A 145 0.64 3.72 -3.65
N GLU A 146 0.86 2.75 -2.74
CA GLU A 146 -0.23 1.97 -2.14
C GLU A 146 -1.20 2.86 -1.34
N PRO A 147 -0.74 3.67 -0.35
CA PRO A 147 -1.65 4.47 0.44
C PRO A 147 -2.34 5.52 -0.43
N MET A 148 -1.64 6.08 -1.43
CA MET A 148 -2.26 6.98 -2.40
C MET A 148 -3.32 6.29 -3.26
N CYS A 149 -3.13 5.03 -3.67
CA CYS A 149 -4.16 4.28 -4.38
C CYS A 149 -5.42 4.10 -3.52
N CYS A 150 -5.26 3.79 -2.23
CA CYS A 150 -6.37 3.72 -1.28
C CYS A 150 -7.11 5.05 -1.15
N ILE A 151 -6.38 6.18 -1.07
CA ILE A 151 -6.95 7.53 -1.02
C ILE A 151 -7.74 7.83 -2.30
N ILE A 152 -7.14 7.64 -3.48
CA ILE A 152 -7.78 7.90 -4.78
C ILE A 152 -9.04 7.04 -4.93
N GLY A 153 -8.96 5.76 -4.56
CA GLY A 153 -10.10 4.85 -4.56
C GLY A 153 -11.24 5.34 -3.67
N ALA A 154 -10.94 5.82 -2.46
CA ALA A 154 -11.93 6.40 -1.56
C ALA A 154 -12.61 7.63 -2.17
N TYR A 155 -11.85 8.51 -2.82
CA TYR A 155 -12.40 9.68 -3.52
C TYR A 155 -13.37 9.27 -4.63
N HIS A 156 -13.03 8.25 -5.43
CA HIS A 156 -13.91 7.74 -6.49
C HIS A 156 -15.13 6.98 -5.98
N ALA A 157 -15.04 6.38 -4.79
CA ALA A 157 -16.14 5.63 -4.18
C ALA A 157 -17.19 6.51 -3.47
N ASN A 158 -16.86 7.77 -3.18
CA ASN A 158 -17.85 8.74 -2.70
C ASN A 158 -18.92 9.00 -3.76
N TYR A 159 -20.13 9.37 -3.34
CA TYR A 159 -21.21 9.64 -4.27
C TYR A 159 -22.19 10.69 -3.77
N HIS A 160 -22.91 11.29 -4.72
CA HIS A 160 -23.96 12.26 -4.50
C HIS A 160 -25.28 11.76 -5.09
N THR A 161 -26.37 12.03 -4.40
CA THR A 161 -27.73 11.71 -4.84
C THR A 161 -28.48 12.99 -5.18
N THR A 162 -29.49 12.85 -6.06
CA THR A 162 -30.49 13.89 -6.31
C THR A 162 -31.84 13.30 -5.97
N GLN A 163 -32.72 14.06 -5.32
CA GLN A 163 -34.03 13.57 -4.93
C GLN A 163 -34.79 13.06 -6.16
N TYR A 164 -35.38 11.87 -6.04
CA TYR A 164 -36.08 11.16 -7.13
C TYR A 164 -35.22 10.73 -8.34
N VAL A 165 -33.89 10.82 -8.23
CA VAL A 165 -32.94 10.26 -9.20
C VAL A 165 -32.21 9.08 -8.56
N TYR A 166 -32.34 7.90 -9.16
CA TYR A 166 -31.78 6.64 -8.64
C TYR A 166 -30.38 6.33 -9.20
N GLU A 167 -29.80 7.23 -9.99
CA GLU A 167 -28.42 7.17 -10.45
C GLU A 167 -27.52 7.98 -9.53
N HIS A 168 -26.43 7.37 -9.07
CA HIS A 168 -25.44 8.03 -8.22
C HIS A 168 -24.41 8.78 -9.06
N ARG A 169 -24.14 10.03 -8.69
CA ARG A 169 -22.98 10.75 -9.20
C ARG A 169 -21.77 10.40 -8.34
N MET A 170 -20.91 9.54 -8.86
CA MET A 170 -19.68 9.10 -8.19
C MET A 170 -18.62 10.20 -8.16
N GLY A 171 -17.68 10.07 -7.23
CA GLY A 171 -16.59 11.00 -7.03
C GLY A 171 -16.95 12.23 -6.18
N VAL A 172 -15.96 13.07 -5.97
CA VAL A 172 -16.14 14.41 -5.40
C VAL A 172 -16.90 15.30 -6.38
N LYS A 173 -17.78 16.16 -5.86
CA LYS A 173 -18.43 17.23 -6.63
C LYS A 173 -17.46 18.38 -6.94
N PRO A 174 -17.10 18.64 -8.22
CA PRO A 174 -16.43 19.87 -8.64
C PRO A 174 -17.10 21.13 -8.08
N GLY A 175 -16.29 22.04 -7.53
CA GLY A 175 -16.78 23.25 -6.88
C GLY A 175 -17.61 22.99 -5.61
N GLY A 176 -17.68 21.75 -5.14
CA GLY A 176 -18.36 21.37 -3.89
C GLY A 176 -17.50 21.64 -2.65
N ASN A 177 -17.95 21.12 -1.52
CA ASN A 177 -17.22 21.17 -0.25
C ASN A 177 -16.84 19.75 0.17
N ILE A 178 -15.64 19.58 0.69
CA ILE A 178 -15.17 18.31 1.29
C ILE A 178 -14.94 18.52 2.78
N ALA A 179 -15.43 17.57 3.59
CA ALA A 179 -15.07 17.43 5.00
C ALA A 179 -14.23 16.16 5.18
N LEU A 180 -13.01 16.32 5.67
CA LEU A 180 -12.06 15.26 5.96
C LEU A 180 -11.98 15.06 7.48
N LEU A 181 -12.51 13.95 7.97
CA LEU A 181 -12.69 13.66 9.40
C LEU A 181 -11.58 12.75 9.93
N ALA A 182 -10.95 13.15 11.04
CA ALA A 182 -9.77 12.49 11.62
C ALA A 182 -8.62 12.33 10.58
N CYS A 183 -8.39 13.40 9.80
CA CYS A 183 -7.52 13.37 8.64
C CYS A 183 -6.18 14.10 8.82
N ALA A 184 -5.69 14.28 10.05
CA ALA A 184 -4.36 14.85 10.27
C ALA A 184 -3.26 13.77 10.46
N GLY A 185 -3.58 12.48 10.32
CA GLY A 185 -2.60 11.39 10.24
C GLY A 185 -1.97 11.22 8.84
N PRO A 186 -1.03 10.27 8.65
CA PRO A 186 -0.31 10.09 7.37
C PRO A 186 -1.22 9.89 6.14
N MET A 187 -2.21 8.99 6.23
CA MET A 187 -3.23 8.81 5.18
C MET A 187 -4.05 10.08 4.96
N GLY A 188 -4.35 10.79 6.05
CA GLY A 188 -5.13 12.02 6.02
C GLY A 188 -4.37 13.15 5.32
N ILE A 189 -3.06 13.29 5.57
CA ILE A 189 -2.20 14.25 4.86
C ILE A 189 -2.23 13.98 3.35
N GLY A 190 -2.09 12.72 2.93
CA GLY A 190 -2.23 12.35 1.51
C GLY A 190 -3.63 12.63 0.96
N ALA A 191 -4.69 12.43 1.75
CA ALA A 191 -6.05 12.76 1.35
C ALA A 191 -6.29 14.28 1.22
N ILE A 192 -5.68 15.10 2.07
CA ILE A 192 -5.74 16.56 1.99
C ILE A 192 -4.97 17.03 0.76
N ASP A 193 -3.76 16.52 0.54
CA ASP A 193 -2.95 16.82 -0.63
C ASP A 193 -3.69 16.46 -1.93
N TYR A 194 -4.31 15.28 -1.99
CA TYR A 194 -5.13 14.89 -3.15
C TYR A 194 -6.38 15.75 -3.34
N ALA A 195 -7.01 16.25 -2.27
CA ALA A 195 -8.12 17.20 -2.40
C ALA A 195 -7.69 18.55 -3.00
N ILE A 196 -6.46 19.01 -2.70
CA ILE A 196 -5.94 20.30 -3.17
C ILE A 196 -5.36 20.18 -4.58
N ASN A 197 -4.53 19.17 -4.79
CA ASN A 197 -3.69 19.01 -5.98
C ASN A 197 -4.21 17.94 -6.95
N GLY A 198 -5.28 17.21 -6.59
CA GLY A 198 -5.89 16.19 -7.45
C GLY A 198 -6.66 16.77 -8.62
N GLY A 199 -7.22 15.89 -9.45
CA GLY A 199 -7.89 16.29 -10.70
C GLY A 199 -9.24 17.00 -10.54
N ILE A 200 -9.85 16.96 -9.35
CA ILE A 200 -11.14 17.61 -9.07
C ILE A 200 -10.93 18.60 -7.94
N GLN A 201 -11.09 19.90 -8.24
CA GLN A 201 -10.94 20.96 -7.25
C GLN A 201 -12.27 21.26 -6.54
N PRO A 202 -12.39 20.97 -5.23
CA PRO A 202 -13.47 21.48 -4.41
C PRO A 202 -13.28 22.99 -4.13
N SER A 203 -14.37 23.71 -3.88
CA SER A 203 -14.31 25.13 -3.48
C SER A 203 -13.85 25.31 -2.02
N ARG A 204 -14.00 24.27 -1.19
CA ARG A 204 -13.62 24.29 0.22
C ARG A 204 -13.24 22.90 0.70
N VAL A 205 -12.12 22.80 1.39
CA VAL A 205 -11.69 21.62 2.13
C VAL A 205 -11.67 21.96 3.62
N VAL A 206 -12.41 21.21 4.42
CA VAL A 206 -12.40 21.32 5.88
C VAL A 206 -11.76 20.07 6.45
N VAL A 207 -10.72 20.23 7.25
CA VAL A 207 -10.01 19.14 7.90
C VAL A 207 -10.28 19.20 9.40
N VAL A 208 -10.67 18.07 9.98
CA VAL A 208 -10.90 17.93 11.41
C VAL A 208 -10.06 16.78 11.94
N ASP A 209 -9.44 16.96 13.10
CA ASP A 209 -8.77 15.90 13.86
C ASP A 209 -8.91 16.21 15.36
N ILE A 210 -8.72 15.19 16.20
CA ILE A 210 -8.78 15.32 17.66
C ILE A 210 -7.43 15.77 18.25
N ASP A 211 -6.35 15.65 17.47
CA ASP A 211 -4.98 15.97 17.90
C ASP A 211 -4.51 17.29 17.29
N ASP A 212 -4.51 18.34 18.11
CA ASP A 212 -4.07 19.69 17.71
C ASP A 212 -2.64 19.72 17.17
N LYS A 213 -1.75 18.82 17.65
CA LYS A 213 -0.37 18.76 17.16
C LYS A 213 -0.32 18.27 15.72
N ARG A 214 -1.19 17.32 15.36
CA ARG A 214 -1.31 16.83 13.98
C ARG A 214 -1.90 17.89 13.08
N LEU A 215 -2.91 18.63 13.55
CA LEU A 215 -3.47 19.76 12.80
C LEU A 215 -2.42 20.84 12.54
N ALA A 216 -1.62 21.20 13.55
CA ALA A 216 -0.52 22.15 13.38
C ALA A 216 0.53 21.66 12.36
N GLN A 217 0.85 20.35 12.38
CA GLN A 217 1.75 19.75 11.39
C GLN A 217 1.16 19.81 9.97
N VAL A 218 -0.12 19.48 9.80
CA VAL A 218 -0.83 19.61 8.51
C VAL A 218 -0.75 21.05 8.01
N GLN A 219 -1.07 22.04 8.85
CA GLN A 219 -1.05 23.46 8.46
C GLN A 219 0.34 23.91 8.01
N LYS A 220 1.41 23.36 8.61
CA LYS A 220 2.80 23.63 8.20
C LYS A 220 3.15 23.01 6.85
N LEU A 221 2.67 21.80 6.58
CA LEU A 221 2.98 21.06 5.35
C LEU A 221 2.12 21.50 4.15
N LEU A 222 0.86 21.83 4.41
CA LEU A 222 -0.16 22.18 3.43
C LEU A 222 -0.86 23.48 3.87
N PRO A 223 -0.21 24.65 3.74
CA PRO A 223 -0.77 25.91 4.19
C PRO A 223 -2.02 26.30 3.38
N VAL A 224 -2.96 26.99 4.03
CA VAL A 224 -4.27 27.37 3.47
C VAL A 224 -4.16 28.23 2.20
N GLU A 225 -3.08 28.99 2.04
CA GLU A 225 -2.84 29.86 0.88
C GLU A 225 -2.42 29.10 -0.39
N THR A 226 -2.01 27.83 -0.28
CA THR A 226 -1.58 27.01 -1.43
C THR A 226 -2.75 26.49 -2.29
N GLY A 227 -4.01 26.72 -1.87
CA GLY A 227 -5.23 26.22 -2.52
C GLY A 227 -5.72 27.02 -3.74
N GLY A 228 -4.81 27.61 -4.52
CA GLY A 228 -5.18 28.40 -5.69
C GLY A 228 -3.98 28.89 -6.50
N GLN A 229 -3.41 28.02 -7.33
CA GLN A 229 -2.72 28.38 -8.58
C GLN A 229 -3.08 27.38 -9.67
#